data_AF-A0A0F9F7X3-F1
#
_entry.id   AF-A0A0F9F7X3-F1
#
_cell.length_a   1.000
_cell.length_b   1.000
_cell.length_c   1.000
_cell.angle_alpha   90.00
_cell.angle_beta   90.00
_cell.angle_gamma   90.00
#
_symmetry.space_group_name_H-M   'P 1'
#
loop_
_entity.id
_entity.type
_entity.pdbx_description
1 polymer ?
#
loop_
_entity_poly.entity_id
_entity_poly.type
_entity_poly.pdbx_seq_one_letter_code
_entity_poly.pdbx_strand_id
1 'polypeptide(L)'
;MGVVWLAAYPRSGVTFLRHVIERVYNVPTYTCYRERPDKVGAFSNVQMWPDDCNEALPVHFVKTHTATHAAIDCPAIHLLRDGKDAYWSYANFRRDILGDPMPMARMLEELCSGRKTGMNWGAHALAWLGRPAVRMWFDDLIADPIGVVTTAVGQLNLPLEPNHCAQIDTFDVLQKKSSKFFRSGKTGQWKTGLEQGYVDLFDRNHAMAIKQVEALCRKYA
;
A
#
# COMPACT_ATOMS: atom_id res chain seq x y z
N MET A 1 -11.34 10.99 -19.35
CA MET A 1 -11.16 10.75 -17.91
C MET A 1 -10.34 9.47 -17.73
N GLY A 2 -9.13 9.55 -17.20
CA GLY A 2 -8.23 8.39 -17.04
C GLY A 2 -8.17 7.90 -15.59
N VAL A 3 -8.30 6.59 -15.37
CA VAL A 3 -8.09 5.98 -14.04
C VAL A 3 -6.65 5.48 -13.94
N VAL A 4 -5.98 5.82 -12.84
CA VAL A 4 -4.66 5.29 -12.46
C VAL A 4 -4.82 4.48 -11.18
N TRP A 5 -4.49 3.19 -11.23
CA TRP A 5 -4.64 2.32 -10.08
C TRP A 5 -3.44 2.42 -9.14
N LEU A 6 -3.71 2.67 -7.86
CA LEU A 6 -2.74 2.57 -6.77
C LEU A 6 -2.85 1.18 -6.14
N ALA A 7 -2.08 0.24 -6.68
CA ALA A 7 -2.07 -1.15 -6.28
C ALA A 7 -1.10 -1.38 -5.11
N ALA A 8 -1.58 -1.97 -4.02
CA ALA A 8 -0.73 -2.34 -2.90
C ALA A 8 -1.38 -3.46 -2.09
N TYR A 9 -0.58 -4.41 -1.59
CA TYR A 9 -1.09 -5.34 -0.58
C TYR A 9 -1.50 -4.56 0.69
N PRO A 10 -2.57 -4.94 1.42
CA PRO A 10 -2.95 -4.25 2.65
C PRO A 10 -1.76 -3.98 3.57
N ARG A 11 -1.71 -2.76 4.10
CA ARG A 11 -0.64 -2.28 5.01
C ARG A 11 0.76 -2.15 4.38
N SER A 12 0.84 -2.06 3.05
CA SER A 12 2.09 -1.73 2.35
C SER A 12 2.37 -0.22 2.22
N GLY A 13 1.53 0.63 2.85
CA GLY A 13 1.77 2.09 2.90
C GLY A 13 0.96 2.93 1.90
N VAL A 14 -0.04 2.36 1.22
CA VAL A 14 -0.83 3.09 0.21
C VAL A 14 -1.54 4.33 0.75
N THR A 15 -1.87 4.37 2.04
CA THR A 15 -2.42 5.57 2.68
C THR A 15 -1.41 6.73 2.68
N PHE A 16 -0.12 6.45 2.91
CA PHE A 16 0.91 7.48 2.83
C PHE A 16 1.16 7.91 1.38
N LEU A 17 1.19 6.96 0.43
CA LEU A 17 1.27 7.27 -1.00
C LEU A 17 0.16 8.22 -1.46
N ARG A 18 -1.10 7.93 -1.08
CA ARG A 18 -2.26 8.78 -1.39
C ARG A 18 -2.09 10.20 -0.85
N HIS A 19 -1.66 10.33 0.41
CA HIS A 19 -1.37 11.62 1.03
C HIS A 19 -0.27 12.39 0.28
N VAL A 20 0.80 11.72 -0.15
CA VAL A 20 1.86 12.37 -0.93
C VAL A 20 1.35 12.82 -2.29
N ILE A 21 0.56 11.98 -3.00
CA ILE A 21 -0.05 12.35 -4.29
C ILE A 21 -0.96 13.59 -4.13
N GLU A 22 -1.83 13.59 -3.12
CA GLU A 22 -2.71 14.72 -2.82
C GLU A 22 -1.94 16.02 -2.57
N ARG A 23 -0.83 15.95 -1.83
CA ARG A 23 0.00 17.13 -1.53
C ARG A 23 0.83 17.60 -2.72
N VAL A 24 1.41 16.68 -3.49
CA VAL A 24 2.30 17.00 -4.61
C VAL A 24 1.50 17.47 -5.83
N TYR A 25 0.38 16.85 -6.14
CA TYR A 25 -0.37 17.12 -7.37
C TYR A 25 -1.66 17.91 -7.15
N ASN A 26 -2.06 18.16 -5.89
CA ASN A 26 -3.30 18.84 -5.55
C ASN A 26 -4.54 18.19 -6.22
N VAL A 27 -4.53 16.86 -6.32
CA VAL A 27 -5.64 16.06 -6.85
C VAL A 27 -6.13 15.09 -5.78
N PRO A 28 -7.44 14.82 -5.70
CA PRO A 28 -7.98 13.82 -4.79
C PRO A 28 -7.54 12.41 -5.16
N THR A 29 -7.50 11.53 -4.15
CA THR A 29 -7.39 10.09 -4.36
C THR A 29 -8.62 9.35 -3.84
N TYR A 30 -8.94 8.23 -4.49
CA TYR A 30 -10.17 7.48 -4.27
C TYR A 30 -9.89 6.06 -3.78
N THR A 31 -10.93 5.39 -3.27
CA THR A 31 -10.94 3.95 -2.99
C THR A 31 -12.11 3.28 -3.71
N CYS A 32 -11.89 2.09 -4.27
CA CYS A 32 -12.96 1.25 -4.82
C CYS A 32 -13.63 0.36 -3.77
N TYR A 33 -13.21 0.47 -2.51
CA TYR A 33 -13.80 -0.29 -1.39
C TYR A 33 -14.77 0.60 -0.64
N ARG A 34 -15.97 0.09 -0.33
CA ARG A 34 -16.87 0.72 0.64
C ARG A 34 -16.26 0.58 2.03
N GLU A 35 -15.32 1.46 2.34
CA GLU A 35 -14.64 1.47 3.63
C GLU A 35 -15.49 2.23 4.65
N ARG A 36 -15.59 1.71 5.88
CA ARG A 36 -16.26 2.48 6.94
C ARG A 36 -15.31 3.57 7.44
N PRO A 37 -15.70 4.86 7.44
CA PRO A 37 -14.82 5.98 7.78
C PRO A 37 -14.11 5.84 9.14
N ASP A 38 -14.76 5.18 10.11
CA ASP A 38 -14.23 4.92 11.45
C ASP A 38 -13.03 3.95 11.47
N LYS A 39 -12.81 3.20 10.39
CA LYS A 39 -11.78 2.12 10.32
C LYS A 39 -10.65 2.38 9.32
N VAL A 40 -10.70 3.48 8.56
CA VAL A 40 -9.70 3.81 7.51
C VAL A 40 -8.51 4.62 8.03
N GLY A 41 -8.60 5.14 9.25
CA GLY A 41 -7.50 5.81 9.93
C GLY A 41 -7.26 7.24 9.44
N ALA A 42 -7.40 8.20 10.37
CA ALA A 42 -6.97 9.61 10.38
C ALA A 42 -7.28 10.54 9.20
N PHE A 43 -7.54 10.05 7.99
CA PHE A 43 -7.94 10.85 6.85
C PHE A 43 -9.45 10.78 6.72
N SER A 44 -10.11 11.85 7.17
CA SER A 44 -11.57 12.03 7.17
C SER A 44 -12.20 12.12 5.77
N ASN A 45 -11.39 12.14 4.71
CA ASN A 45 -11.82 12.44 3.35
C ASN A 45 -11.66 11.21 2.45
N VAL A 46 -12.20 10.06 2.88
CA VAL A 46 -12.23 8.86 2.04
C VAL A 46 -13.23 9.10 0.91
N GLN A 47 -12.73 9.41 -0.29
CA GLN A 47 -13.55 9.54 -1.48
C GLN A 47 -13.75 8.17 -2.15
N MET A 48 -14.99 7.83 -2.43
CA MET A 48 -15.44 6.59 -3.05
C MET A 48 -15.37 6.67 -4.57
N TRP A 49 -14.83 5.65 -5.21
CA TRP A 49 -14.91 5.49 -6.65
C TRP A 49 -16.06 4.53 -7.02
N PRO A 50 -16.90 4.85 -8.03
CA PRO A 50 -16.95 6.10 -8.79
C PRO A 50 -17.81 7.20 -8.15
N ASP A 51 -18.48 6.91 -7.03
CA ASP A 51 -19.57 7.73 -6.49
C ASP A 51 -19.20 9.19 -6.16
N ASP A 52 -17.97 9.44 -5.68
CA ASP A 52 -17.47 10.77 -5.31
C ASP A 52 -16.55 11.39 -6.38
N CYS A 53 -16.47 10.79 -7.58
CA CYS A 53 -15.51 11.23 -8.59
C CYS A 53 -15.83 12.65 -9.12
N ASN A 54 -14.79 13.48 -9.23
CA ASN A 54 -14.92 14.79 -9.86
C ASN A 54 -14.62 14.67 -11.36
N GLU A 55 -15.65 14.44 -12.17
CA GLU A 55 -15.52 14.20 -13.62
C GLU A 55 -14.79 15.33 -14.39
N ALA A 56 -14.65 16.53 -13.80
CA ALA A 56 -13.87 17.62 -14.39
C ALA A 56 -12.35 17.37 -14.37
N LEU A 57 -11.86 16.43 -13.56
CA LEU A 57 -10.45 16.11 -13.48
C LEU A 57 -10.02 15.19 -14.63
N PRO A 58 -8.83 15.40 -15.23
CA PRO A 58 -8.36 14.56 -16.32
C PRO A 58 -7.97 13.15 -15.85
N VAL A 59 -7.57 13.01 -14.58
CA VAL A 59 -6.98 11.80 -13.99
C VAL A 59 -7.54 11.55 -12.59
N HIS A 60 -7.80 10.27 -12.27
CA HIS A 60 -8.22 9.81 -10.95
C HIS A 60 -7.31 8.70 -10.43
N PHE A 61 -6.71 8.91 -9.27
CA PHE A 61 -5.93 7.89 -8.59
C PHE A 61 -6.83 7.04 -7.69
N VAL A 62 -6.94 5.74 -7.96
CA VAL A 62 -7.86 4.84 -7.25
C VAL A 62 -7.09 3.71 -6.58
N LYS A 63 -7.15 3.63 -5.26
CA LYS A 63 -6.56 2.55 -4.47
C LYS A 63 -7.25 1.21 -4.72
N THR A 64 -6.47 0.15 -4.89
CA THR A 64 -6.93 -1.24 -4.86
C THR A 64 -5.96 -2.15 -4.10
N HIS A 65 -6.50 -3.22 -3.50
CA HIS A 65 -5.78 -4.35 -2.91
C HIS A 65 -5.91 -5.64 -3.74
N THR A 66 -6.56 -5.58 -4.91
CA THR A 66 -6.68 -6.72 -5.84
C THR A 66 -6.46 -6.28 -7.28
N ALA A 67 -5.85 -7.17 -8.04
CA ALA A 67 -5.62 -6.98 -9.46
C ALA A 67 -6.89 -7.17 -10.31
N THR A 68 -7.96 -7.75 -9.75
CA THR A 68 -9.23 -7.96 -10.46
C THR A 68 -10.04 -6.68 -10.68
N HIS A 69 -9.76 -5.62 -9.94
CA HIS A 69 -10.44 -4.33 -10.13
C HIS A 69 -9.93 -3.54 -11.34
N ALA A 70 -8.69 -3.79 -11.76
CA ALA A 70 -8.06 -3.10 -12.86
C ALA A 70 -8.03 -3.97 -14.12
N ALA A 71 -8.39 -3.42 -15.27
CA ALA A 71 -8.03 -4.06 -16.54
C ALA A 71 -6.49 -4.19 -16.63
N ILE A 72 -6.02 -5.17 -17.41
CA ILE A 72 -4.59 -5.51 -17.47
C ILE A 72 -3.74 -4.34 -17.98
N ASP A 73 -4.28 -3.56 -18.90
CA ASP A 73 -3.66 -2.46 -19.62
C ASP A 73 -3.92 -1.07 -19.00
N CYS A 74 -4.67 -0.99 -17.89
CA CYS A 74 -4.85 0.27 -17.20
C CYS A 74 -3.53 0.77 -16.58
N PRO A 75 -3.24 2.08 -16.63
CA PRO A 75 -2.14 2.68 -15.90
C PRO A 75 -2.20 2.33 -14.42
N ALA A 76 -1.07 1.92 -13.85
CA ALA A 76 -1.00 1.53 -12.44
C ALA A 76 0.36 1.85 -11.82
N ILE A 77 0.32 2.21 -10.54
CA ILE A 77 1.47 2.24 -9.65
C ILE A 77 1.32 1.07 -8.68
N HIS A 78 2.30 0.16 -8.67
CA HIS A 78 2.37 -0.95 -7.75
C HIS A 78 3.37 -0.65 -6.62
N LEU A 79 2.82 -0.36 -5.43
CA LEU A 79 3.59 -0.13 -4.21
C LEU A 79 3.91 -1.46 -3.52
N LEU A 80 5.21 -1.77 -3.47
CA LEU A 80 5.78 -2.93 -2.82
C LEU A 80 6.32 -2.57 -1.42
N ARG A 81 6.26 -3.54 -0.52
CA ARG A 81 6.85 -3.50 0.82
C ARG A 81 7.30 -4.92 1.16
N ASP A 82 8.31 -5.06 2.03
CA ASP A 82 8.64 -6.33 2.67
C ASP A 82 7.35 -6.96 3.22
N GLY A 83 7.02 -8.16 2.73
CA GLY A 83 5.76 -8.82 3.08
C GLY A 83 5.67 -9.22 4.55
N LYS A 84 6.80 -9.46 5.23
CA LYS A 84 6.84 -9.72 6.67
C LYS A 84 6.48 -8.47 7.46
N ASP A 85 6.98 -7.30 7.06
CA ASP A 85 6.56 -6.03 7.64
C ASP A 85 5.09 -5.71 7.36
N ALA A 86 4.61 -6.02 6.15
CA ALA A 86 3.21 -5.85 5.80
C ALA A 86 2.31 -6.74 6.67
N TYR A 87 2.67 -8.01 6.89
CA TYR A 87 1.93 -8.94 7.76
C TYR A 87 1.95 -8.51 9.21
N TRP A 88 3.12 -8.14 9.72
CA TRP A 88 3.24 -7.60 11.08
C TRP A 88 2.36 -6.36 11.26
N SER A 89 2.39 -5.43 10.29
CA SER A 89 1.51 -4.26 10.33
C SER A 89 0.02 -4.63 10.21
N TYR A 90 -0.33 -5.65 9.45
CA TYR A 90 -1.72 -6.07 9.24
C TYR A 90 -2.31 -6.77 10.45
N ALA A 91 -1.55 -7.66 11.09
CA ALA A 91 -2.00 -8.30 12.31
C ALA A 91 -2.22 -7.28 13.45
N ASN A 92 -1.31 -6.30 13.60
CA ASN A 92 -1.52 -5.19 14.56
C ASN A 92 -2.71 -4.30 14.17
N PHE A 93 -2.93 -4.01 12.89
CA PHE A 93 -4.11 -3.27 12.44
C PHE A 93 -5.42 -4.00 12.77
N ARG A 94 -5.49 -5.31 12.53
CA ARG A 94 -6.66 -6.14 12.88
C ARG A 94 -6.94 -6.07 14.38
N ARG A 95 -5.92 -6.28 15.21
CA ARG A 95 -6.04 -6.22 16.67
C ARG A 95 -6.45 -4.83 17.17
N ASP A 96 -5.71 -3.80 16.79
CA ASP A 96 -5.75 -2.50 17.49
C ASP A 96 -6.78 -1.53 16.89
N ILE A 97 -7.13 -1.69 15.61
CA ILE A 97 -8.09 -0.84 14.88
C ILE A 97 -9.39 -1.57 14.59
N LEU A 98 -9.33 -2.81 14.07
CA LEU A 98 -10.56 -3.55 13.76
C LEU A 98 -11.18 -4.22 14.99
N GLY A 99 -10.45 -4.30 16.10
CA GLY A 99 -10.89 -4.96 17.33
C GLY A 99 -11.06 -6.48 17.14
N ASP A 100 -10.27 -7.08 16.25
CA ASP A 100 -10.33 -8.52 15.97
C ASP A 100 -9.86 -9.30 17.22
N PRO A 101 -10.73 -10.11 17.84
CA PRO A 101 -10.40 -10.83 19.07
C PRO A 101 -9.48 -12.04 18.82
N MET A 102 -9.19 -12.37 17.57
CA MET A 102 -8.34 -13.51 17.25
C MET A 102 -6.92 -13.35 17.82
N PRO A 103 -6.32 -14.40 18.39
CA PRO A 103 -4.94 -14.37 18.83
C PRO A 103 -3.97 -14.00 17.70
N MET A 104 -2.94 -13.21 18.02
CA MET A 104 -1.91 -12.76 17.06
C MET A 104 -1.34 -13.90 16.23
N ALA A 105 -1.02 -15.02 16.89
CA ALA A 105 -0.54 -16.24 16.26
C ALA A 105 -1.46 -16.71 15.12
N ARG A 106 -2.75 -16.89 15.42
CA ARG A 106 -3.76 -17.31 14.45
C ARG A 106 -3.99 -16.27 13.35
N MET A 107 -3.93 -14.98 13.67
CA MET A 107 -3.98 -13.92 12.65
C MET A 107 -2.84 -14.03 11.63
N LEU A 108 -1.62 -14.27 12.09
CA LEU A 108 -0.45 -14.42 11.22
C LEU A 108 -0.54 -15.70 10.36
N GLU A 109 -0.98 -16.82 10.94
CA GLU A 109 -1.24 -18.06 10.19
C GLU A 109 -2.31 -17.86 9.10
N GLU A 110 -3.43 -17.20 9.43
CA GLU A 110 -4.48 -16.90 8.47
C GLU A 110 -3.95 -16.06 7.31
N LEU A 111 -3.21 -14.97 7.61
CA LEU A 111 -2.62 -14.08 6.61
C LEU A 111 -1.63 -14.82 5.70
N CYS A 112 -0.73 -15.63 6.27
CA CYS A 112 0.23 -16.43 5.50
C CYS A 112 -0.45 -17.47 4.61
N SER A 113 -1.56 -18.06 5.06
CA SER A 113 -2.25 -19.08 4.28
C SER A 113 -3.13 -18.51 3.17
N GLY A 114 -3.57 -17.24 3.27
CA GLY A 114 -4.48 -16.61 2.31
C GLY A 114 -5.90 -17.20 2.24
N ARG A 115 -6.19 -18.24 3.04
CA ARG A 115 -7.42 -19.06 2.94
C ARG A 115 -8.71 -18.26 3.17
N LYS A 116 -8.67 -17.24 4.03
CA LYS A 116 -9.84 -16.46 4.42
C LYS A 116 -10.03 -15.18 3.60
N THR A 117 -8.94 -14.56 3.18
CA THR A 117 -8.95 -13.30 2.42
C THR A 117 -9.05 -13.52 0.91
N GLY A 118 -8.87 -14.76 0.44
CA GLY A 118 -8.78 -15.08 -1.00
C GLY A 118 -7.51 -14.53 -1.66
N MET A 119 -6.64 -13.85 -0.91
CA MET A 119 -5.41 -13.23 -1.40
C MET A 119 -4.39 -13.08 -0.26
N ASN A 120 -3.20 -13.65 -0.44
CA ASN A 120 -2.04 -13.44 0.43
C ASN A 120 -1.04 -12.48 -0.24
N TRP A 121 0.02 -12.08 0.47
CA TRP A 121 1.01 -11.13 -0.05
C TRP A 121 1.65 -11.63 -1.34
N GLY A 122 2.07 -12.90 -1.37
CA GLY A 122 2.72 -13.47 -2.54
C GLY A 122 1.82 -13.48 -3.78
N ALA A 123 0.56 -13.90 -3.62
CA ALA A 123 -0.43 -13.89 -4.69
C ALA A 123 -0.71 -12.48 -5.21
N HIS A 124 -0.83 -11.49 -4.31
CA HIS A 124 -0.97 -10.08 -4.70
C HIS A 124 0.24 -9.61 -5.51
N ALA A 125 1.45 -9.82 -4.98
CA ALA A 125 2.69 -9.38 -5.61
C ALA A 125 2.81 -9.97 -7.02
N LEU A 126 2.68 -11.28 -7.17
CA LEU A 126 2.77 -11.98 -8.45
C LEU A 126 1.71 -11.49 -9.46
N ALA A 127 0.47 -11.29 -9.02
CA ALA A 127 -0.62 -10.81 -9.89
C ALA A 127 -0.36 -9.43 -10.49
N TRP A 128 0.31 -8.54 -9.74
CA TRP A 128 0.70 -7.20 -10.21
C TRP A 128 2.07 -7.16 -10.89
N LEU A 129 2.98 -8.07 -10.54
CA LEU A 129 4.26 -8.21 -11.25
C LEU A 129 4.06 -8.66 -12.69
N GLY A 130 3.04 -9.47 -12.96
CA GLY A 130 2.64 -9.89 -14.31
C GLY A 130 1.91 -8.82 -15.12
N ARG A 131 1.76 -7.59 -14.61
CA ARG A 131 1.09 -6.47 -15.29
C ARG A 131 2.05 -5.34 -15.65
N PRO A 132 1.75 -4.54 -16.69
CA PRO A 132 2.37 -3.24 -16.90
C PRO A 132 2.01 -2.30 -15.74
N ALA A 133 2.98 -2.00 -14.88
CA ALA A 133 2.82 -1.07 -13.77
C ALA A 133 4.15 -0.40 -13.46
N VAL A 134 4.09 0.87 -13.07
CA VAL A 134 5.22 1.56 -12.45
C VAL A 134 5.40 1.00 -11.05
N ARG A 135 6.61 0.58 -10.72
CA ARG A 135 6.91 -0.12 -9.46
C ARG A 135 7.62 0.82 -8.51
N MET A 136 7.21 0.83 -7.25
CA MET A 136 7.85 1.64 -6.22
C MET A 136 7.95 0.86 -4.90
N TRP A 137 8.99 1.14 -4.12
CA TRP A 137 9.18 0.56 -2.80
C TRP A 137 8.75 1.51 -1.69
N PHE A 138 8.15 0.94 -0.65
CA PHE A 138 7.77 1.68 0.55
C PHE A 138 8.97 2.33 1.24
N ASP A 139 10.10 1.64 1.29
CA ASP A 139 11.35 2.15 1.87
C ASP A 139 11.85 3.41 1.15
N ASP A 140 11.78 3.43 -0.17
CA ASP A 140 12.15 4.60 -0.96
C ASP A 140 11.11 5.72 -0.77
N LEU A 141 9.81 5.38 -0.74
CA LEU A 141 8.72 6.33 -0.50
C LEU A 141 8.87 7.07 0.84
N ILE A 142 9.29 6.39 1.91
CA ILE A 142 9.49 7.05 3.21
C ILE A 142 10.81 7.82 3.29
N ALA A 143 11.80 7.48 2.46
CA ALA A 143 13.09 8.16 2.41
C ALA A 143 13.03 9.46 1.59
N ASP A 144 12.36 9.44 0.44
CA ASP A 144 12.17 10.59 -0.45
C ASP A 144 10.76 10.57 -1.06
N PRO A 145 9.74 11.00 -0.29
CA PRO A 145 8.35 10.90 -0.74
C PRO A 145 8.08 11.69 -2.02
N ILE A 146 8.63 12.91 -2.15
CA ILE A 146 8.38 13.77 -3.30
C ILE A 146 9.10 13.22 -4.52
N GLY A 147 10.40 12.93 -4.44
CA GLY A 147 11.17 12.45 -5.60
C GLY A 147 10.66 11.11 -6.13
N VAL A 148 10.33 10.17 -5.24
CA VAL A 148 9.83 8.86 -5.64
C VAL A 148 8.45 8.94 -6.29
N VAL A 149 7.52 9.72 -5.71
CA VAL A 149 6.17 9.87 -6.28
C VAL A 149 6.21 10.63 -7.60
N THR A 150 6.99 11.70 -7.69
CA THR A 150 7.11 12.47 -8.94
C THR A 150 7.74 11.66 -10.08
N THR A 151 8.77 10.87 -9.78
CA THR A 151 9.36 9.92 -10.74
C THR A 151 8.34 8.90 -11.21
N ALA A 152 7.59 8.29 -10.28
CA ALA A 152 6.62 7.25 -10.60
C ALA A 152 5.46 7.78 -11.46
N VAL A 153 4.91 8.95 -11.11
CA VAL A 153 3.83 9.59 -11.87
C VAL A 153 4.34 10.08 -13.24
N GLY A 154 5.57 10.60 -13.32
CA GLY A 154 6.19 11.02 -14.59
C GLY A 154 6.32 9.87 -15.60
N GLN A 155 6.62 8.65 -15.15
CA GLN A 155 6.68 7.46 -16.01
C GLN A 155 5.33 7.08 -16.64
N LEU A 156 4.22 7.55 -16.08
CA LEU A 156 2.87 7.33 -16.61
C LEU A 156 2.49 8.38 -17.68
N ASN A 157 3.33 9.39 -17.93
CA ASN A 157 3.09 10.48 -18.89
C ASN A 157 1.71 11.16 -18.70
N LEU A 158 1.33 11.39 -17.46
CA LEU A 158 0.05 12.02 -17.11
C LEU A 158 0.15 13.54 -17.25
N PRO A 159 -0.94 14.24 -17.62
CA PRO A 159 -0.98 15.70 -17.72
C PRO A 159 -1.10 16.34 -16.32
N LEU A 160 -0.13 16.07 -15.45
CA LEU A 160 -0.10 16.54 -14.06
C LEU A 160 1.25 17.19 -13.75
N GLU A 161 1.20 18.43 -13.29
CA GLU A 161 2.39 19.18 -12.87
C GLU A 161 2.64 18.98 -11.37
N PRO A 162 3.83 18.51 -10.96
CA PRO A 162 4.15 18.33 -9.56
C PRO A 162 4.50 19.66 -8.86
N ASN A 163 3.97 19.86 -7.66
CA ASN A 163 4.49 20.83 -6.72
C ASN A 163 5.67 20.22 -5.95
N HIS A 164 6.89 20.47 -6.43
CA HIS A 164 8.12 20.00 -5.77
C HIS A 164 8.37 20.62 -4.39
N CYS A 165 7.69 21.72 -4.06
CA CYS A 165 7.77 22.39 -2.76
C CYS A 165 6.65 21.97 -1.80
N ALA A 166 5.86 20.96 -2.17
CA ALA A 166 4.76 20.46 -1.35
C ALA A 166 5.25 20.05 0.05
N GLN A 167 4.53 20.51 1.07
CA GLN A 167 4.80 20.09 2.43
C GLN A 167 4.14 18.75 2.69
N ILE A 168 4.95 17.73 2.96
CA ILE A 168 4.48 16.38 3.32
C ILE A 168 4.49 16.28 4.84
N ASP A 169 3.32 15.98 5.43
CA ASP A 169 3.24 15.70 6.88
C ASP A 169 4.27 14.62 7.25
N THR A 170 5.11 14.92 8.24
CA THR A 170 6.09 13.97 8.77
C THR A 170 5.39 12.79 9.46
N PHE A 171 6.11 11.69 9.65
CA PHE A 171 5.58 10.55 10.38
C PHE A 171 5.07 10.94 11.78
N ASP A 172 5.79 11.80 12.51
CA ASP A 172 5.38 12.26 13.85
C ASP A 172 4.07 13.05 13.81
N VAL A 173 3.86 13.88 12.79
CA VAL A 173 2.60 14.61 12.59
C VAL A 173 1.46 13.62 12.32
N LEU A 174 1.69 12.65 11.45
CA LEU A 174 0.70 11.61 11.14
C LEU A 174 0.40 10.72 12.36
N GLN A 175 1.42 10.33 13.12
CA GLN A 175 1.30 9.55 14.35
C GLN A 175 0.49 10.26 15.42
N LYS A 176 0.65 11.58 15.58
CA LYS A 176 -0.19 12.38 16.49
C LYS A 176 -1.67 12.38 16.08
N LYS A 177 -1.97 12.33 14.77
CA LYS A 177 -3.34 12.26 14.25
C LYS A 177 -3.99 10.89 14.49
N SER A 178 -3.24 9.79 14.36
CA SER A 178 -3.74 8.44 14.65
C SER A 178 -2.61 7.46 14.98
N SER A 179 -2.25 7.39 16.26
CA SER A 179 -1.08 6.64 16.74
C SER A 179 -1.16 5.13 16.49
N LYS A 180 -2.36 4.54 16.58
CA LYS A 180 -2.57 3.12 16.29
C LYS A 180 -2.49 2.81 14.79
N PHE A 181 -2.92 3.74 13.93
CA PHE A 181 -2.90 3.55 12.49
C PHE A 181 -1.50 3.80 11.90
N PHE A 182 -0.87 4.91 12.29
CA PHE A 182 0.52 5.25 12.00
C PHE A 182 1.41 4.75 13.13
N ARG A 183 1.56 3.43 13.20
CA ARG A 183 2.19 2.76 14.35
C ARG A 183 3.68 3.08 14.50
N SER A 184 4.43 3.05 13.40
CA SER A 184 5.91 3.11 13.48
C SER A 184 6.63 3.83 12.34
N GLY A 185 6.08 3.82 11.12
CA GLY A 185 6.69 4.46 9.96
C GLY A 185 8.03 3.86 9.54
N LYS A 186 8.41 2.69 10.08
CA LYS A 186 9.72 2.06 9.90
C LYS A 186 9.61 0.73 9.16
N THR A 187 10.74 0.32 8.59
CA THR A 187 10.94 -0.98 7.93
C THR A 187 11.78 -1.89 8.84
N GLY A 188 11.73 -3.20 8.60
CA GLY A 188 12.42 -4.22 9.39
C GLY A 188 11.83 -4.47 10.78
N GLN A 189 10.60 -4.02 11.06
CA GLN A 189 9.98 -4.23 12.37
C GLN A 189 9.52 -5.65 12.62
N TRP A 190 9.36 -6.43 11.55
CA TRP A 190 9.11 -7.86 11.66
C TRP A 190 10.23 -8.58 12.43
N LYS A 191 11.48 -8.08 12.39
CA LYS A 191 12.63 -8.71 13.06
C LYS A 191 12.49 -8.82 14.58
N THR A 192 11.79 -7.87 15.19
CA THR A 192 11.52 -7.86 16.65
C THR A 192 10.08 -8.24 16.96
N GLY A 193 9.21 -8.33 15.95
CA GLY A 193 7.77 -8.51 16.12
C GLY A 193 7.27 -9.91 15.77
N LEU A 194 7.96 -10.63 14.89
CA LEU A 194 7.60 -11.98 14.48
C LEU A 194 8.55 -12.99 15.11
N GLU A 195 7.99 -14.05 15.67
CA GLU A 195 8.75 -15.24 16.05
C GLU A 195 9.29 -15.94 14.80
N GLN A 196 10.44 -16.62 14.93
CA GLN A 196 11.11 -17.27 13.80
C GLN A 196 10.21 -18.26 13.05
N GLY A 197 9.33 -19.00 13.76
CA GLY A 197 8.40 -19.92 13.11
C GLY A 197 7.45 -19.25 12.09
N TYR A 198 7.09 -17.98 12.31
CA TYR A 198 6.30 -17.21 11.35
C TYR A 198 7.14 -16.69 10.18
N VAL A 199 8.39 -16.33 10.43
CA VAL A 199 9.34 -15.96 9.37
C VAL A 199 9.51 -17.14 8.42
N ASP A 200 9.77 -18.33 8.96
CA ASP A 200 9.93 -19.54 8.17
C ASP A 200 8.64 -19.92 7.43
N LEU A 201 7.47 -19.76 8.07
CA LEU A 201 6.18 -20.00 7.43
C LEU A 201 5.95 -19.02 6.26
N PHE A 202 6.24 -17.74 6.47
CA PHE A 202 6.15 -16.72 5.43
C PHE A 202 7.06 -17.06 4.25
N ASP A 203 8.34 -17.32 4.52
CA ASP A 203 9.35 -17.57 3.49
C ASP A 203 8.99 -18.82 2.68
N ARG A 204 8.51 -19.89 3.34
CA ARG A 204 8.01 -21.10 2.65
C ARG A 204 6.78 -20.81 1.77
N ASN A 205 5.78 -20.09 2.29
CA ASN A 205 4.53 -19.84 1.56
C ASN A 205 4.67 -18.83 0.42
N HIS A 206 5.71 -18.00 0.45
CA HIS A 206 5.88 -16.89 -0.49
C HIS A 206 7.19 -16.94 -1.27
N ALA A 207 7.96 -18.03 -1.19
CA ALA A 207 9.27 -18.19 -1.82
C ALA A 207 9.33 -17.72 -3.29
N MET A 208 8.33 -18.09 -4.11
CA MET A 208 8.28 -17.67 -5.51
C MET A 208 8.10 -16.15 -5.67
N ALA A 209 7.21 -15.55 -4.87
CA ALA A 209 6.97 -14.11 -4.91
C ALA A 209 8.19 -13.33 -4.39
N ILE A 210 8.82 -13.80 -3.31
CA ILE A 210 10.06 -13.24 -2.77
C ILE A 210 11.13 -13.19 -3.86
N LYS A 211 11.42 -14.32 -4.49
CA LYS A 211 12.41 -14.42 -5.57
C LYS A 211 12.13 -13.45 -6.73
N GLN A 212 10.88 -13.32 -7.15
CA GLN A 212 10.52 -12.40 -8.25
C GLN A 212 10.63 -10.93 -7.84
N VAL A 213 10.24 -10.58 -6.61
CA VAL A 213 10.36 -9.22 -6.08
C VAL A 213 11.83 -8.83 -5.93
N GLU A 214 12.68 -9.71 -5.40
CA GLU A 214 14.13 -9.49 -5.24
C GLU A 214 14.84 -9.33 -6.59
N ALA A 215 14.50 -10.16 -7.59
CA ALA A 215 15.08 -10.06 -8.93
C ALA A 215 14.81 -8.69 -9.60
N LEU A 216 13.69 -8.05 -9.25
CA LEU A 216 13.33 -6.72 -9.75
C LEU A 216 13.97 -5.58 -8.95
N CYS A 217 14.49 -5.86 -7.75
CA CYS A 217 14.96 -4.86 -6.81
C CYS A 217 16.33 -5.25 -6.24
N ARG A 218 17.37 -4.92 -7.01
CA ARG A 218 18.79 -5.16 -6.69
C ARG A 218 19.27 -4.62 -5.33
N LYS A 219 18.47 -3.79 -4.65
CA LYS A 219 18.77 -3.24 -3.31
C LYS A 219 18.50 -4.25 -2.17
N TYR A 220 17.80 -5.35 -2.44
CA TYR A 220 17.35 -6.32 -1.44
C TYR A 220 17.68 -7.79 -1.77
N ALA A 221 18.48 -8.03 -2.82
CA ALA A 221 19.12 -9.32 -3.12
C ALA A 221 20.51 -9.36 -2.49
#